data_AF-A0A1Z5H495-F1
#
_entry.id   AF-A0A1Z5H495-F1
#
_cell.length_a   1.000
_cell.length_b   1.000
_cell.length_c   1.000
_cell.angle_alpha   90.00
_cell.angle_beta   90.00
_cell.angle_gamma   90.00
#
_symmetry.space_group_name_H-M   'P 1'
#
loop_
_entity.id
_entity.type
_entity.pdbx_description
1 polymer ?
#
loop_
_entity_poly.entity_id
_entity_poly.type
_entity_poly.pdbx_seq_one_letter_code
_entity_poly.pdbx_strand_id
1 'polypeptide(L)'
;MPQPNMEPEEIVEKFGLPSSEKMIEVMGLSRDILDKEIASTKDFYKKGNNPPSYSSVRSISEFIEDEYDSFVQKLYQQGETEISVDELLSAFKQRLNQHLPNYVVVKNTGRAYLADENDQTPLKIK
;
A
#
# COMPACT_ATOMS: atom_id res chain seq x y z
N MET A 1 -22.50 9.07 -17.94
CA MET A 1 -23.20 8.18 -16.98
C MET A 1 -22.14 7.65 -16.02
N PRO A 2 -22.36 7.60 -14.71
CA PRO A 2 -21.40 6.98 -13.79
C PRO A 2 -21.25 5.49 -14.11
N GLN A 3 -20.04 4.97 -13.99
CA GLN A 3 -19.80 3.54 -14.19
C GLN A 3 -20.54 2.72 -13.09
N PRO A 4 -21.10 1.55 -13.42
CA PRO A 4 -21.77 0.71 -12.42
C PRO A 4 -20.76 0.22 -11.38
N ASN A 5 -21.17 0.15 -10.11
CA ASN A 5 -20.26 -0.33 -9.04
C ASN A 5 -19.79 -1.76 -9.35
N MET A 6 -18.48 -1.97 -9.30
CA MET A 6 -17.80 -3.22 -9.63
C MET A 6 -16.66 -3.41 -8.64
N GLU A 7 -16.45 -4.64 -8.17
CA GLU A 7 -15.38 -4.95 -7.23
C GLU A 7 -14.00 -4.89 -7.93
N PRO A 8 -12.91 -4.55 -7.23
CA PRO A 8 -11.58 -4.44 -7.82
C PRO A 8 -11.15 -5.67 -8.61
N GLU A 9 -11.40 -6.87 -8.10
CA GLU A 9 -11.03 -8.13 -8.76
C GLU A 9 -11.81 -8.33 -10.06
N GLU A 10 -13.10 -7.96 -10.07
CA GLU A 10 -13.93 -8.01 -11.28
C GLU A 10 -13.43 -7.00 -12.33
N ILE A 11 -12.96 -5.83 -11.92
CA ILE A 11 -12.36 -4.84 -12.83
C ILE A 11 -11.05 -5.40 -13.42
N VAL A 12 -10.18 -5.95 -12.57
CA VAL A 12 -8.91 -6.56 -12.99
C VAL A 12 -9.16 -7.64 -14.05
N GLU A 13 -10.09 -8.55 -13.79
CA GLU A 13 -10.43 -9.62 -14.72
C GLU A 13 -11.05 -9.09 -16.02
N LYS A 14 -12.04 -8.19 -15.91
CA LYS A 14 -12.80 -7.69 -17.07
C LYS A 14 -11.94 -6.90 -18.05
N PHE A 15 -10.98 -6.13 -17.53
CA PHE A 15 -10.12 -5.27 -18.35
C PHE A 15 -8.72 -5.87 -18.58
N GLY A 16 -8.49 -7.10 -18.12
CA GLY A 16 -7.20 -7.78 -18.28
C GLY A 16 -6.04 -7.04 -17.61
N LEU A 17 -6.31 -6.34 -16.51
CA LEU A 17 -5.27 -5.66 -15.73
C LEU A 17 -4.44 -6.70 -14.96
N PRO A 18 -3.20 -6.38 -14.55
CA PRO A 18 -2.45 -7.25 -13.65
C PRO A 18 -3.12 -7.35 -12.28
N SER A 19 -2.95 -8.47 -11.58
CA SER A 19 -3.32 -8.57 -10.16
C SER A 19 -2.36 -7.79 -9.27
N SER A 20 -2.75 -7.47 -8.04
CA SER A 20 -1.88 -6.89 -7.02
C SER A 20 -0.60 -7.72 -6.80
N GLU A 21 -0.74 -9.06 -6.74
CA GLU A 21 0.40 -9.99 -6.67
C GLU A 21 1.36 -9.81 -7.85
N LYS A 22 0.83 -9.69 -9.08
CA LYS A 22 1.65 -9.48 -10.27
C LYS A 22 2.34 -8.13 -10.25
N MET A 23 1.66 -7.10 -9.75
CA MET A 23 2.24 -5.78 -9.58
C MET A 23 3.40 -5.80 -8.59
N ILE A 24 3.24 -6.48 -7.45
CA ILE A 24 4.29 -6.66 -6.44
C ILE A 24 5.50 -7.39 -7.05
N GLU A 25 5.26 -8.47 -7.80
CA GLU A 25 6.31 -9.22 -8.49
C GLU A 25 7.11 -8.34 -9.46
N VAL A 26 6.41 -7.58 -10.31
CA VAL A 26 7.03 -6.71 -11.32
C VAL A 26 7.74 -5.50 -10.69
N MET A 27 7.29 -5.03 -9.52
CA MET A 27 8.01 -4.01 -8.75
C MET A 27 9.33 -4.52 -8.17
N GLY A 28 9.54 -5.84 -8.09
CA GLY A 28 10.79 -6.44 -7.64
C GLY A 28 11.09 -6.21 -6.15
N LEU A 29 10.04 -6.08 -5.33
CA LEU A 29 10.19 -5.91 -3.88
C LEU A 29 10.53 -7.26 -3.24
N SER A 30 11.59 -7.29 -2.44
CA SER A 30 11.97 -8.50 -1.70
C SER A 30 10.94 -8.82 -0.62
N ARG A 31 10.76 -10.11 -0.33
CA ARG A 31 9.87 -10.58 0.74
C ARG A 31 10.18 -9.94 2.10
N ASP A 32 11.47 -9.77 2.41
CA ASP A 32 11.94 -9.10 3.63
C ASP A 32 11.47 -7.65 3.77
N ILE A 33 11.13 -6.98 2.66
CA ILE A 33 10.54 -5.63 2.67
C ILE A 33 9.03 -5.75 2.82
N LEU A 34 8.40 -6.63 2.04
CA LEU A 34 6.94 -6.80 2.01
C LEU A 34 6.37 -7.22 3.37
N ASP A 35 7.09 -8.04 4.12
CA ASP A 35 6.67 -8.53 5.44
C ASP A 35 6.93 -7.51 6.56
N LYS A 36 7.53 -6.33 6.27
CA LYS A 36 7.72 -5.29 7.28
C LYS A 36 6.39 -4.70 7.68
N GLU A 37 6.24 -4.47 8.98
CA GLU A 37 5.11 -3.77 9.55
C GLU A 37 5.30 -2.26 9.40
N ILE A 38 4.26 -1.60 8.91
CA ILE A 38 4.20 -0.15 8.80
C ILE A 38 2.96 0.38 9.51
N ALA A 39 3.04 1.63 9.94
CA ALA A 39 1.92 2.37 10.50
C ALA A 39 1.90 3.79 9.96
N SER A 40 0.70 4.36 9.84
CA SER A 40 0.57 5.78 9.50
C SER A 40 1.13 6.62 10.65
N THR A 41 1.87 7.67 10.30
CA THR A 41 2.34 8.68 11.27
C THR A 41 1.20 9.31 12.08
N LYS A 42 -0.02 9.33 11.53
CA LYS A 42 -1.23 9.85 12.20
C LYS A 42 -1.79 8.92 13.26
N ASP A 43 -1.45 7.63 13.21
CA ASP A 43 -1.93 6.61 14.14
C ASP A 43 -1.06 6.49 15.39
N PHE A 44 -0.07 7.37 15.54
CA PHE A 44 0.71 7.47 16.76
C PHE A 44 -0.12 8.07 17.89
N TYR A 45 -0.26 7.32 18.99
CA TYR A 45 -1.02 7.77 20.14
C TYR A 45 -0.29 7.49 21.46
N LYS A 46 -0.61 8.31 22.46
CA LYS A 46 -0.21 8.13 23.85
C LYS A 46 -1.42 8.39 24.74
N LYS A 47 -1.92 7.36 25.41
CA LYS A 47 -3.11 7.44 26.28
C LYS A 47 -2.76 7.10 27.72
N GLY A 48 -2.88 8.09 28.62
CA GLY A 48 -2.63 7.92 30.05
C GLY A 48 -1.20 7.44 30.34
N ASN A 49 -1.08 6.42 31.19
CA ASN A 49 0.21 5.82 31.59
C ASN A 49 0.69 4.71 30.63
N ASN A 50 -0.02 4.43 29.54
CA ASN A 50 0.43 3.45 28.57
C ASN A 50 1.65 3.98 27.79
N PRO A 51 2.58 3.10 27.37
CA PRO A 51 3.63 3.47 26.44
C PRO A 51 3.02 4.06 25.15
N PRO A 52 3.68 5.04 24.52
CA PRO A 52 3.30 5.48 23.19
C PRO A 52 3.29 4.29 22.22
N SER A 53 2.34 4.25 21.30
CA SER A 53 2.21 3.17 20.32
C SER A 53 1.55 3.65 19.04
N TYR A 54 1.78 2.94 17.95
CA TYR A 54 0.91 2.97 16.77
C TYR A 54 -0.26 2.01 16.97
N SER A 55 -1.47 2.41 16.56
CA SER A 55 -2.71 1.61 16.72
C SER A 55 -3.11 0.80 15.50
N SER A 56 -2.75 1.26 14.30
CA SER A 56 -3.10 0.61 13.03
C SER A 56 -1.81 0.21 12.32
N VAL A 57 -1.46 -1.06 12.48
CA VAL A 57 -0.25 -1.66 11.92
C VAL A 57 -0.67 -2.70 10.90
N ARG A 58 -0.01 -2.68 9.75
CA ARG A 58 -0.23 -3.62 8.65
C ARG A 58 1.08 -3.91 7.95
N SER A 59 1.17 -4.98 7.17
CA SER A 59 2.38 -5.23 6.37
C SER A 59 2.47 -4.28 5.17
N ILE A 60 3.67 -4.12 4.60
CA ILE A 60 3.84 -3.40 3.33
C ILE A 60 3.07 -4.12 2.20
N SER A 61 2.99 -5.46 2.21
CA SER A 61 2.19 -6.19 1.22
C SER A 61 0.70 -5.84 1.28
N GLU A 62 0.10 -5.88 2.47
CA GLU A 62 -1.31 -5.53 2.70
C GLU A 62 -1.58 -4.09 2.27
N PHE A 63 -0.67 -3.17 2.58
CA PHE A 63 -0.79 -1.77 2.15
C PHE A 63 -0.78 -1.62 0.62
N ILE A 64 0.10 -2.35 -0.08
CA ILE A 64 0.18 -2.29 -1.54
C ILE A 64 -1.08 -2.89 -2.18
N GLU A 65 -1.60 -3.99 -1.64
CA GLU A 65 -2.85 -4.62 -2.07
C GLU A 65 -4.02 -3.64 -1.95
N ASP A 66 -4.25 -3.08 -0.75
CA ASP A 66 -5.30 -2.08 -0.48
C ASP A 66 -5.22 -0.87 -1.44
N GLU A 67 -4.01 -0.35 -1.66
CA GLU A 67 -3.80 0.79 -2.56
C GLU A 67 -4.00 0.43 -4.02
N TYR A 68 -3.69 -0.80 -4.42
CA TYR A 68 -3.91 -1.26 -5.78
C TYR A 68 -5.40 -1.39 -6.08
N ASP A 69 -6.16 -1.98 -5.15
CA ASP A 69 -7.61 -2.10 -5.27
C ASP A 69 -8.27 -0.72 -5.39
N SER A 70 -7.88 0.20 -4.50
CA SER A 70 -8.31 1.59 -4.53
C SER A 70 -7.89 2.34 -5.81
N PHE A 71 -6.78 1.94 -6.43
CA PHE A 71 -6.27 2.52 -7.66
C PHE A 71 -7.04 2.02 -8.88
N VAL A 72 -7.24 0.70 -9.00
CA VAL A 72 -8.03 0.07 -10.05
C VAL A 72 -9.47 0.58 -10.04
N GLN A 73 -10.08 0.67 -8.85
CA GLN A 73 -11.44 1.20 -8.72
C GLN A 73 -11.54 2.65 -9.21
N LYS A 74 -10.51 3.46 -8.94
CA LYS A 74 -10.44 4.84 -9.43
C LYS A 74 -10.29 4.91 -10.96
N LEU A 75 -9.39 4.12 -11.55
CA LEU A 75 -9.23 4.03 -13.00
C LEU A 75 -10.55 3.68 -13.68
N TYR A 76 -11.25 2.69 -13.13
CA TYR A 76 -12.56 2.28 -13.61
C TYR A 76 -13.59 3.40 -13.52
N GLN A 77 -13.72 4.08 -12.37
CA GLN A 77 -14.63 5.22 -12.24
C GLN A 77 -14.32 6.37 -13.22
N GLN A 78 -13.05 6.53 -13.61
CA GLN A 78 -12.57 7.54 -14.56
C GLN A 78 -12.68 7.09 -16.03
N GLY A 79 -12.92 5.79 -16.29
CA GLY A 79 -12.92 5.24 -17.65
C GLY A 79 -11.52 5.07 -18.24
N GLU A 80 -10.48 5.02 -17.41
CA GLU A 80 -9.08 4.92 -17.80
C GLU A 80 -8.56 3.47 -17.67
N THR A 81 -9.40 2.48 -17.99
CA THR A 81 -9.05 1.05 -17.89
C THR A 81 -8.34 0.49 -19.13
N GLU A 82 -8.36 1.23 -20.24
CA GLU A 82 -7.53 0.95 -21.42
C GLU A 82 -6.13 1.57 -21.23
N ILE A 83 -5.32 0.93 -20.38
CA ILE A 83 -3.97 1.38 -20.02
C ILE A 83 -2.97 0.25 -20.21
N SER A 84 -1.77 0.55 -20.70
CA SER A 84 -0.73 -0.46 -20.82
C SER A 84 -0.19 -0.87 -19.44
N VAL A 85 0.33 -2.10 -19.33
CA VAL A 85 0.90 -2.60 -18.06
C VAL A 85 2.04 -1.70 -17.56
N ASP A 86 2.88 -1.20 -18.46
CA ASP A 86 4.01 -0.32 -18.09
C ASP A 86 3.55 1.05 -17.58
N GLU A 87 2.52 1.63 -18.20
CA GLU A 87 1.93 2.89 -17.75
C GLU A 87 1.20 2.71 -16.42
N LEU A 88 0.44 1.63 -16.28
CA LEU A 88 -0.26 1.26 -15.05
C LEU A 88 0.73 1.07 -13.90
N LEU A 89 1.83 0.36 -14.13
CA LEU A 89 2.92 0.21 -13.17
C LEU A 89 3.55 1.55 -12.80
N SER A 90 3.84 2.38 -13.78
CA SER A 90 4.45 3.69 -13.53
C SER A 90 3.54 4.60 -12.70
N ALA A 91 2.26 4.66 -13.05
CA ALA A 91 1.24 5.42 -12.32
C ALA A 91 1.04 4.88 -10.90
N PHE A 92 0.99 3.56 -10.74
CA PHE A 92 0.84 2.94 -9.43
C PHE A 92 2.06 3.17 -8.54
N LYS A 93 3.28 3.02 -9.06
CA LYS A 93 4.52 3.37 -8.34
C LYS A 93 4.53 4.84 -7.89
N GLN A 94 4.06 5.75 -8.74
CA GLN A 94 3.94 7.17 -8.38
C GLN A 94 2.94 7.38 -7.23
N ARG A 95 1.79 6.69 -7.26
CA ARG A 95 0.80 6.74 -6.18
C ARG A 95 1.38 6.21 -4.87
N LEU A 96 2.03 5.05 -4.89
CA LEU A 96 2.71 4.50 -3.71
C LEU A 96 3.73 5.49 -3.15
N ASN A 97 4.54 6.12 -4.00
CA ASN A 97 5.52 7.13 -3.60
C ASN A 97 4.92 8.42 -3.03
N GLN A 98 3.64 8.70 -3.28
CA GLN A 98 2.91 9.82 -2.64
C GLN A 98 2.38 9.43 -1.26
N HIS A 99 2.02 8.16 -1.07
CA HIS A 99 1.38 7.69 0.17
C HIS A 99 2.39 7.19 1.19
N LEU A 100 3.34 6.33 0.78
CA LEU A 100 4.35 5.70 1.64
C LEU A 100 5.14 6.66 2.54
N PRO A 101 5.49 7.90 2.14
CA PRO A 101 6.16 8.85 3.04
C PRO A 101 5.36 9.23 4.30
N ASN A 102 4.05 8.98 4.32
CA ASN A 102 3.20 9.22 5.50
C ASN A 102 3.22 8.05 6.49
N TYR A 103 3.97 6.99 6.18
CA TYR A 103 4.10 5.79 6.97
C TYR A 103 5.51 5.66 7.52
N VAL A 104 5.64 4.92 8.61
CA VAL A 104 6.92 4.54 9.21
C VAL A 104 6.96 3.04 9.40
N VAL A 105 8.14 2.45 9.26
CA VAL A 105 8.37 1.06 9.67
C VAL A 105 8.27 1.01 11.19
N VAL A 106 7.50 0.05 11.69
CA VAL A 106 7.32 -0.17 13.12
C VAL A 106 7.80 -1.56 13.50
N LYS A 107 8.11 -1.73 14.79
CA LYS A 107 8.39 -3.03 15.39
C LYS A 107 7.51 -3.26 16.60
N ASN A 108 7.08 -4.51 16.76
CA ASN A 108 6.40 -4.95 17.96
C ASN A 108 7.40 -5.15 19.11
N THR A 109 7.21 -4.42 20.21
CA THR A 109 8.03 -4.53 21.43
C THR A 109 7.43 -5.46 22.49
N GLY A 110 6.35 -6.17 22.15
CA GLY A 110 5.54 -6.99 23.06
C GLY A 110 4.53 -6.21 23.89
N ARG A 111 4.66 -4.88 23.97
CA ARG A 111 3.73 -3.99 24.71
C ARG A 111 3.19 -2.82 23.88
N ALA A 112 3.84 -2.53 22.77
CA ALA A 112 3.52 -1.42 21.87
C ALA A 112 4.18 -1.66 20.51
N TYR A 113 3.64 -1.01 19.49
CA TYR A 113 4.31 -0.82 18.21
C TYR A 113 5.00 0.53 18.21
N LEU A 114 6.30 0.54 18.00
CA LEU A 114 7.12 1.75 17.96
C LEU A 114 7.83 1.85 16.61
N ALA A 115 8.10 3.07 16.17
CA ALA A 115 8.92 3.28 14.98
C ALA A 115 10.27 2.57 15.16
N ASP A 116 10.69 1.83 14.14
CA ASP A 116 12.02 1.24 14.14
C ASP A 116 13.03 2.24 13.59
N GLU A 117 13.59 3.07 14.48
CA GLU A 117 14.56 4.12 14.11
C GLU A 117 15.85 3.59 13.49
N ASN A 118 16.14 2.30 13.65
CA ASN A 118 17.29 1.64 13.04
C ASN A 118 16.97 1.04 11.66
N ASP A 119 15.69 1.00 11.28
CA ASP A 119 15.27 0.45 10.00
C ASP A 119 15.44 1.51 8.90
N GLN A 120 16.33 1.22 7.96
CA GLN A 120 16.64 2.09 6.82
C GLN A 120 15.92 1.66 5.54
N THR A 121 14.85 0.88 5.65
CA THR A 121 14.11 0.44 4.46
C THR A 121 13.58 1.67 3.74
N PRO A 122 13.99 1.89 2.48
CA PRO A 122 13.43 2.97 1.72
C PRO A 122 11.98 2.63 1.42
N LEU A 123 11.03 3.33 2.04
CA LEU A 123 9.60 3.30 1.69
C LEU A 123 9.34 4.06 0.38
N LYS A 124 10.27 3.99 -0.58
CA LYS A 124 10.17 4.62 -1.89
C LYS A 124 10.41 3.56 -2.95
N ILE A 125 9.43 3.39 -3.82
CA ILE A 125 9.49 2.46 -4.94
C ILE A 125 10.28 3.13 -6.07
N LYS A 126 11.30 2.42 -6.59
CA LYS A 126 12.13 2.87 -7.73
C LYS A 126 11.47 2.56 -9.06
#